data_AF-A0A3D3SYE1-F1
#
_entry.id   AF-A0A3D3SYE1-F1
#
_cell.length_a   1.000
_cell.length_b   1.000
_cell.length_c   1.000
_cell.angle_alpha   90.00
_cell.angle_beta   90.00
_cell.angle_gamma   90.00
#
_symmetry.space_group_name_H-M   'P 1'
#
loop_
_entity.id
_entity.type
_entity.pdbx_description
1 polymer ?
#
loop_
_entity_poly.entity_id
_entity_poly.type
_entity_poly.pdbx_seq_one_letter_code
_entity_poly.pdbx_strand_id
1 'polypeptide(L)'
;MGKTKMALADTDYINDFDMHFDGGDMTNASLYLCTDENISDAEIETVIQSMRDAGLWSQDAAKKVAEDHKPMYTEQMRFIGALAASLNGKTFYATAFDHEKFKYTPSRWQQWRDFLTSNFS
;
A
#
# COMPACT_ATOMS: atom_id res chain seq x y z
N MET A 1 -10.86 -23.16 17.41
CA MET A 1 -9.94 -23.46 16.30
C MET A 1 -9.24 -22.16 15.93
N GLY A 2 -7.99 -21.97 16.37
CA GLY A 2 -7.20 -20.81 15.97
C GLY A 2 -6.89 -20.96 14.49
N LYS A 3 -7.40 -20.05 13.65
CA LYS A 3 -6.97 -19.95 12.26
C LYS A 3 -5.48 -19.59 12.29
N THR A 4 -4.63 -20.54 11.92
CA THR A 4 -3.25 -20.24 11.54
C THR A 4 -3.34 -19.14 10.49
N LYS A 5 -2.83 -17.93 10.80
CA LYS A 5 -2.81 -16.80 9.87
C LYS A 5 -1.90 -17.24 8.73
N MET A 6 -2.49 -17.74 7.63
CA MET A 6 -1.71 -18.06 6.44
C MET A 6 -0.99 -16.78 6.03
N ALA A 7 0.28 -16.89 5.66
CA ALA A 7 0.96 -15.79 5.01
C ALA A 7 0.16 -15.45 3.74
N LEU A 8 -0.15 -14.17 3.54
CA LEU A 8 -0.83 -13.70 2.33
C LEU A 8 0.04 -14.05 1.12
N ALA A 9 -0.56 -14.59 0.08
CA ALA A 9 0.07 -14.77 -1.21
C ALA A 9 0.16 -13.42 -1.95
N ASP A 10 1.06 -13.33 -2.91
CA ASP A 10 1.40 -12.11 -3.67
C ASP A 10 0.16 -11.33 -4.17
N THR A 11 -0.84 -12.05 -4.69
CA THR A 11 -2.05 -11.49 -5.28
C THR A 11 -3.15 -11.18 -4.27
N ASP A 12 -3.05 -11.72 -3.04
CA ASP A 12 -4.06 -11.52 -2.01
C ASP A 12 -4.13 -10.05 -1.61
N TYR A 13 -3.00 -9.34 -1.63
CA TYR A 13 -2.95 -7.89 -1.41
C TYR A 13 -3.75 -7.08 -2.44
N ILE A 14 -3.85 -7.59 -3.68
CA ILE A 14 -4.61 -6.93 -4.75
C ILE A 14 -6.08 -7.29 -4.65
N ASN A 15 -6.40 -8.55 -4.40
CA ASN A 15 -7.78 -9.03 -4.43
C ASN A 15 -8.56 -8.67 -3.17
N ASP A 16 -7.94 -8.80 -2.00
CA ASP A 16 -8.66 -8.82 -0.73
C ASP A 16 -8.66 -7.46 -0.01
N PHE A 17 -7.92 -6.47 -0.52
CA PHE A 17 -7.76 -5.17 0.12
C PHE A 17 -8.16 -4.03 -0.82
N ASP A 18 -8.57 -2.90 -0.22
CA ASP A 18 -8.61 -1.62 -0.89
C ASP A 18 -7.18 -1.10 -1.05
N MET A 19 -6.79 -0.76 -2.28
CA MET A 19 -5.44 -0.27 -2.60
C MET A 19 -5.45 1.23 -2.87
N HIS A 20 -4.81 2.01 -2.00
CA HIS A 20 -4.61 3.45 -2.15
C HIS A 20 -3.22 3.75 -2.70
N PHE A 21 -3.11 4.67 -3.66
CA PHE A 21 -1.84 5.05 -4.27
C PHE A 21 -1.75 6.56 -4.56
N ASP A 22 -0.50 7.01 -4.65
CA ASP A 22 -0.16 8.38 -4.99
C ASP A 22 -0.12 8.56 -6.51
N GLY A 23 -1.10 9.28 -7.05
CA GLY A 23 -1.17 9.58 -8.48
C GLY A 23 -0.33 10.78 -8.92
N GLY A 24 0.27 11.52 -7.97
CA GLY A 24 1.01 12.76 -8.21
C GLY A 24 2.53 12.62 -8.13
N ASP A 25 3.05 11.60 -7.44
CA ASP A 25 4.49 11.27 -7.41
C ASP A 25 4.77 9.93 -8.12
N MET A 26 5.42 10.00 -9.28
CA MET A 26 5.77 8.81 -10.07
C MET A 26 6.81 7.91 -9.40
N THR A 27 7.53 8.38 -8.37
CA THR A 27 8.41 7.52 -7.57
C THR A 27 7.61 6.55 -6.68
N ASN A 28 6.33 6.83 -6.44
CA ASN A 28 5.38 5.98 -5.73
C ASN A 28 4.52 5.10 -6.66
N ALA A 29 4.73 5.14 -7.99
CA ALA A 29 3.80 4.57 -8.97
C ALA A 29 3.57 3.05 -8.89
N SER A 30 4.37 2.34 -8.08
CA SER A 30 4.21 0.90 -7.81
C SER A 30 4.13 0.58 -6.31
N LEU A 31 3.81 1.58 -5.49
CA LEU A 31 3.66 1.47 -4.04
C LEU A 31 2.20 1.75 -3.67
N TYR A 32 1.67 0.93 -2.76
CA TYR A 32 0.27 1.00 -2.36
C TYR A 32 0.14 0.84 -0.84
N LEU A 33 -0.83 1.54 -0.27
CA LEU A 33 -1.36 1.24 1.06
C LEU A 33 -2.60 0.36 0.86
N CYS A 34 -2.65 -0.76 1.56
CA CYS A 34 -3.69 -1.77 1.47
C CYS A 34 -4.46 -1.84 2.79
N THR A 35 -5.76 -1.57 2.75
CA THR A 35 -6.65 -1.60 3.92
C THR A 35 -7.79 -2.59 3.73
N ASP A 36 -8.20 -3.24 4.81
CA ASP A 36 -9.41 -4.05 4.84
C ASP A 36 -10.61 -3.20 5.29
N GLU A 37 -11.79 -3.83 5.40
CA GLU A 37 -13.02 -3.18 5.86
C GLU A 37 -12.96 -2.61 7.29
N ASN A 38 -11.95 -2.96 8.09
CA ASN A 38 -11.82 -2.48 9.46
C ASN A 38 -11.18 -1.08 9.53
N ILE A 39 -10.52 -0.62 8.47
CA ILE A 39 -9.89 0.70 8.38
C ILE A 39 -10.65 1.54 7.37
N SER A 40 -11.28 2.61 7.83
CA SER A 40 -12.01 3.53 6.97
C SER A 40 -11.07 4.41 6.12
N ASP A 41 -11.59 4.95 5.01
CA ASP A 41 -10.85 5.90 4.17
C ASP A 41 -10.37 7.13 4.97
N ALA A 42 -11.14 7.59 5.97
CA ALA A 42 -10.74 8.68 6.85
C ALA A 42 -9.58 8.30 7.79
N GLU A 43 -9.54 7.04 8.25
CA GLU A 43 -8.46 6.55 9.08
C GLU A 43 -7.16 6.40 8.27
N ILE A 44 -7.21 5.78 7.09
CA ILE A 44 -5.99 5.65 6.26
C ILE A 44 -5.47 7.01 5.77
N GLU A 45 -6.36 8.00 5.56
CA GLU A 45 -5.96 9.36 5.22
C GLU A 45 -5.07 9.99 6.31
N THR A 46 -5.16 9.56 7.58
CA THR A 46 -4.22 10.02 8.63
C THR A 46 -2.79 9.52 8.41
N VAL A 47 -2.63 8.29 7.90
CA VAL A 47 -1.32 7.73 7.51
C VAL A 47 -0.81 8.47 6.28
N ILE A 48 -1.66 8.65 5.28
CA ILE A 48 -1.33 9.36 4.03
C ILE A 48 -0.88 10.78 4.34
N GLN A 49 -1.61 11.51 5.19
CA GLN A 49 -1.22 12.87 5.59
C GLN A 49 0.13 12.88 6.32
N SER A 50 0.39 11.91 7.20
CA SER A 50 1.70 11.78 7.86
C SER A 50 2.82 11.52 6.85
N MET A 51 2.56 10.71 5.82
CA MET A 51 3.51 10.48 4.73
C MET A 51 3.72 11.72 3.85
N ARG A 52 2.67 12.54 3.63
CA ARG A 52 2.78 13.83 2.94
C ARG A 52 3.69 14.79 3.71
N ASP A 53 3.49 14.89 5.02
CA ASP A 53 4.30 15.75 5.89
C ASP A 53 5.77 15.31 5.89
N ALA A 54 6.05 14.03 5.66
CA ALA A 54 7.38 13.46 5.49
C ALA A 54 7.95 13.53 4.04
N GLY A 55 7.19 14.07 3.08
CA GLY A 55 7.61 14.13 1.67
C GLY A 55 7.67 12.76 0.97
N LEU A 56 6.93 11.78 1.48
CA LEU A 56 6.83 10.42 0.94
C LEU A 56 5.56 10.18 0.12
N TRP A 57 4.65 11.16 0.13
CA TRP A 57 3.44 11.21 -0.67
C TRP A 57 3.24 12.65 -1.17
N SER A 58 2.74 12.82 -2.39
CA SER A 58 2.46 14.13 -2.99
C SER A 58 1.32 14.87 -2.27
N GLN A 59 1.12 16.16 -2.55
CA GLN A 59 -0.04 16.87 -1.99
C GLN A 59 -1.36 16.52 -2.71
N ASP A 60 -1.32 15.64 -3.71
CA ASP A 60 -2.52 15.24 -4.44
C ASP A 60 -3.38 14.28 -3.60
N ALA A 61 -4.66 14.25 -3.94
CA ALA A 61 -5.61 13.31 -3.35
C ALA A 61 -5.17 11.86 -3.66
N ALA A 62 -5.25 11.01 -2.64
CA ALA A 62 -5.04 9.58 -2.81
C ALA A 62 -6.05 9.00 -3.79
N LYS A 63 -5.59 8.11 -4.66
CA LYS A 63 -6.43 7.38 -5.60
C LYS A 63 -6.62 5.95 -5.12
N LYS A 64 -7.74 5.33 -5.50
CA LYS A 64 -8.00 3.90 -5.24
C LYS A 64 -7.93 3.12 -6.54
N VAL A 65 -7.41 1.90 -6.47
CA VAL A 65 -7.57 0.93 -7.56
C VAL A 65 -9.04 0.49 -7.56
N ALA A 66 -9.72 0.68 -8.68
CA ALA A 66 -11.11 0.27 -8.82
C ALA A 66 -11.21 -1.27 -8.89
N GLU A 67 -12.29 -1.83 -8.35
CA GLU A 67 -12.52 -3.27 -8.28
C GLU A 67 -12.45 -3.96 -9.66
N ASP A 68 -12.96 -3.30 -10.69
CA ASP A 68 -12.93 -3.79 -12.08
C ASP A 68 -11.51 -3.79 -12.69
N HIS A 69 -10.56 -3.07 -12.09
CA HIS A 69 -9.16 -3.07 -12.51
C HIS A 69 -8.29 -4.10 -11.76
N LYS A 70 -8.76 -4.66 -10.64
CA LYS A 70 -7.99 -5.65 -9.85
C LYS A 70 -7.56 -6.90 -10.64
N PRO A 71 -8.39 -7.49 -11.53
CA PRO A 71 -7.95 -8.62 -12.35
C PRO A 71 -6.76 -8.26 -13.25
N MET A 72 -6.82 -7.09 -13.91
CA MET A 72 -5.73 -6.59 -14.75
C MET A 72 -4.46 -6.33 -13.93
N TYR A 73 -4.58 -5.78 -12.72
CA TYR A 73 -3.45 -5.53 -11.84
C TYR A 73 -2.77 -6.84 -11.44
N THR A 74 -3.56 -7.85 -11.08
CA THR A 74 -3.07 -9.19 -10.74
C THR A 74 -2.26 -9.84 -11.87
N GLU A 75 -2.68 -9.63 -13.12
CA GLU A 75 -1.96 -10.17 -14.28
C GLU A 75 -0.67 -9.42 -14.62
N GLN A 76 -0.64 -8.10 -14.37
CA GLN A 76 0.42 -7.21 -14.87
C GLN A 76 1.48 -6.85 -13.83
N MET A 77 1.14 -6.95 -12.53
CA MET A 77 2.04 -6.57 -11.45
C MET A 77 2.85 -7.75 -10.95
N ARG A 78 4.15 -7.50 -10.77
CA ARG A 78 5.06 -8.46 -10.14
C ARG A 78 5.27 -8.05 -8.69
N PHE A 79 4.89 -8.90 -7.74
CA PHE A 79 5.07 -8.61 -6.33
C PHE A 79 6.55 -8.51 -5.96
N ILE A 80 6.90 -7.48 -5.19
CA ILE A 80 8.26 -7.25 -4.68
C ILE A 80 8.31 -7.47 -3.18
N GLY A 81 7.28 -7.04 -2.45
CA GLY A 81 7.21 -7.27 -1.01
C GLY A 81 6.09 -6.49 -0.34
N ALA A 82 5.83 -6.85 0.91
CA ALA A 82 4.86 -6.20 1.77
C ALA A 82 5.45 -5.90 3.14
N LEU A 83 4.93 -4.86 3.79
CA LEU A 83 5.19 -4.50 5.18
C LEU A 83 3.85 -4.38 5.90
N ALA A 84 3.67 -5.12 7.00
CA ALA A 84 2.56 -4.91 7.89
C ALA A 84 2.84 -3.70 8.79
N ALA A 85 1.83 -2.84 8.94
CA ALA A 85 1.84 -1.68 9.83
C ALA A 85 0.52 -1.62 10.60
N SER A 86 0.46 -0.78 11.63
CA SER A 86 -0.66 -0.68 12.56
C SER A 86 -1.12 0.77 12.71
N LEU A 87 -2.43 0.97 12.62
CA LEU A 87 -3.10 2.23 12.94
C LEU A 87 -4.19 1.93 13.97
N ASN A 88 -4.08 2.52 15.16
CA ASN A 88 -5.04 2.31 16.25
C ASN A 88 -5.26 0.82 16.60
N GLY A 89 -4.21 -0.01 16.49
CA GLY A 89 -4.27 -1.45 16.73
C GLY A 89 -4.86 -2.28 15.58
N LYS A 90 -5.22 -1.65 14.46
CA LYS A 90 -5.71 -2.30 13.24
C LYS A 90 -4.56 -2.43 12.24
N THR A 91 -4.43 -3.60 11.61
CA THR A 91 -3.37 -3.84 10.62
C THR A 91 -3.76 -3.27 9.26
N PHE A 92 -2.85 -2.52 8.65
CA PHE A 92 -2.83 -2.25 7.22
C PHE A 92 -1.51 -2.75 6.64
N TYR A 93 -1.40 -2.79 5.32
CA TYR A 93 -0.16 -3.18 4.65
C TYR A 93 0.33 -2.07 3.73
N ALA A 94 1.64 -1.94 3.60
CA ALA A 94 2.24 -1.26 2.48
C ALA A 94 2.85 -2.31 1.55
N THR A 95 2.61 -2.18 0.26
CA THR A 95 3.07 -3.16 -0.74
C THR A 95 3.86 -2.48 -1.84
N ALA A 96 4.86 -3.19 -2.34
CA ALA A 96 5.61 -2.80 -3.53
C ALA A 96 5.42 -3.86 -4.62
N PHE A 97 5.18 -3.38 -5.83
CA PHE A 97 5.15 -4.17 -7.05
C PHE A 97 6.15 -3.60 -8.06
N ASP A 98 6.40 -4.35 -9.14
CA ASP A 98 7.04 -3.85 -10.36
C ASP A 98 6.07 -3.99 -11.54
N HIS A 99 6.14 -3.04 -12.47
CA HIS A 99 5.28 -2.98 -13.64
C HIS A 99 6.07 -2.48 -14.86
N GLU A 100 5.64 -2.85 -16.07
CA GLU A 100 6.38 -2.51 -17.29
C GLU A 100 6.44 -0.99 -17.51
N LYS A 101 5.31 -0.31 -17.31
CA LYS A 101 5.15 1.14 -17.53
C LYS A 101 5.46 1.98 -16.30
N PHE A 102 5.25 1.42 -15.10
CA PHE A 102 5.33 2.13 -13.83
C PHE A 102 6.37 1.39 -13.00
N LYS A 103 7.58 1.94 -12.95
CA LYS A 103 8.73 1.20 -12.44
C LYS A 103 8.79 1.26 -10.92
N TYR A 104 9.06 0.09 -10.33
CA TYR A 104 9.46 0.00 -8.94
C TYR A 104 10.69 0.87 -8.66
N THR A 105 10.62 1.67 -7.60
CA THR A 105 11.74 2.51 -7.14
C THR A 105 12.25 1.99 -5.78
N PRO A 106 13.38 1.25 -5.74
CA PRO A 106 13.84 0.60 -4.51
C PRO A 106 14.13 1.55 -3.35
N SER A 107 14.72 2.71 -3.64
CA SER A 107 15.02 3.73 -2.63
C SER A 107 13.76 4.29 -2.00
N ARG A 108 12.71 4.54 -2.81
CA ARG A 108 11.42 5.03 -2.31
C ARG A 108 10.73 3.99 -1.44
N TRP A 109 10.76 2.72 -1.84
CA TRP A 109 10.22 1.64 -1.01
C TRP A 109 10.94 1.52 0.33
N GLN A 110 12.26 1.63 0.36
CA GLN A 110 13.01 1.64 1.63
C GLN A 110 12.56 2.80 2.53
N GLN A 111 12.39 4.01 1.98
CA GLN A 111 11.92 5.17 2.75
C GLN A 111 10.52 4.95 3.34
N TRP A 112 9.59 4.37 2.58
CA TRP A 112 8.27 3.99 3.08
C TRP A 112 8.38 3.01 4.24
N ARG A 113 9.20 1.95 4.10
CA ARG A 113 9.39 0.97 5.17
C ARG A 113 9.96 1.58 6.44
N ASP A 114 10.99 2.41 6.32
CA ASP A 114 11.64 3.05 7.46
C ASP A 114 10.66 3.98 8.19
N PHE A 115 9.89 4.76 7.42
CA PHE A 115 8.88 5.66 7.96
C PHE A 115 7.74 4.91 8.66
N LEU A 116 7.15 3.91 7.99
CA LEU A 116 6.02 3.16 8.53
C LEU A 116 6.42 2.35 9.76
N THR A 117 7.60 1.73 9.75
CA THR A 117 8.13 1.01 10.92
C THR A 117 8.35 1.93 12.12
N SER A 118 8.74 3.18 11.88
CA SER A 118 9.05 4.14 12.96
C SER A 118 7.80 4.81 13.55
N ASN A 119 6.70 4.86 12.81
CA ASN A 119 5.52 5.67 13.18
C ASN A 119 4.22 4.85 13.30
N PHE A 120 4.15 3.66 12.73
CA PHE A 120 2.93 2.86 12.58
C PHE A 120 3.20 1.37 12.83
N SER A 121 3.87 1.04 13.94
CA SER A 121 4.20 -0.33 14.37
C SER A 121 3.27 -0.86 15.45
#